data_AF-A0A0W0YFE5-F1
#
_entry.id   AF-A0A0W0YFE5-F1
#
_cell.length_a   1.000
_cell.length_b   1.000
_cell.length_c   1.000
_cell.angle_alpha   90.00
_cell.angle_beta   90.00
_cell.angle_gamma   90.00
#
_symmetry.space_group_name_H-M   'P 1'
#
loop_
_entity.id
_entity.type
_entity.pdbx_description
1 polymer ?
#
loop_
_entity_poly.entity_id
_entity_poly.type
_entity_poly.pdbx_seq_one_letter_code
_entity_poly.pdbx_strand_id
1 'polypeptide(L)'
;MAIRVTSFDFDGCLFHRNYAYSENKDVIASNKIFLDTIKEENQNFTKAIALIGSNRQSLSVDFANSIGKGSCFPAIKKVTDHLGCTLDPFLLADIYGDLPSGTSYDRAIHQLDHTYNGDHSDWLFDDTKASLIYAQMHKVALENPTEEIIFDFYDDRGFGARAPKDILEDLHEFFTHVTHTQF
;
A
#
# COMPACT_ATOMS: atom_id res chain seq x y z
N MET A 1 -14.73 17.70 -7.72
CA MET A 1 -13.44 17.11 -8.15
C MET A 1 -13.07 16.10 -7.09
N ALA A 2 -12.65 14.90 -7.48
CA ALA A 2 -12.41 13.80 -6.56
C ALA A 2 -11.02 13.89 -5.90
N ILE A 3 -10.86 13.14 -4.80
CA ILE A 3 -9.54 12.78 -4.27
C ILE A 3 -9.11 11.44 -4.88
N ARG A 4 -7.81 11.31 -5.15
CA ARG A 4 -7.21 10.05 -5.58
C ARG A 4 -6.48 9.39 -4.44
N VAL A 5 -6.67 8.09 -4.30
CA VAL A 5 -5.90 7.23 -3.40
C VAL A 5 -5.23 6.15 -4.23
N THR A 6 -3.91 6.03 -4.10
CA THR A 6 -3.14 4.96 -4.74
C THR A 6 -2.52 4.05 -3.68
N SER A 7 -2.87 2.77 -3.72
CA SER A 7 -2.34 1.77 -2.78
C SER A 7 -1.47 0.78 -3.52
N PHE A 8 -0.18 0.76 -3.17
CA PHE A 8 0.86 0.05 -3.93
C PHE A 8 1.29 -1.25 -3.26
N ASP A 9 1.17 -2.38 -3.95
CA ASP A 9 1.95 -3.57 -3.61
C ASP A 9 3.43 -3.36 -3.97
N PHE A 10 4.29 -4.09 -3.28
CA PHE A 10 5.72 -4.06 -3.46
C PHE A 10 6.21 -5.36 -4.09
N ASP A 11 6.01 -6.50 -3.44
CA ASP A 11 6.63 -7.76 -3.86
C ASP A 11 6.10 -8.29 -5.19
N GLY A 12 6.84 -8.05 -6.27
CA GLY A 12 6.43 -8.44 -7.63
C GLY A 12 5.74 -7.32 -8.41
N CYS A 13 5.28 -6.28 -7.71
CA CYS A 13 4.76 -5.03 -8.27
C CYS A 13 5.87 -3.96 -8.33
N LEU A 14 5.95 -3.00 -7.41
CA LEU A 14 7.05 -1.99 -7.44
C LEU A 14 8.44 -2.59 -7.26
N PHE A 15 8.55 -3.74 -6.58
CA PHE A 15 9.74 -4.58 -6.48
C PHE A 15 9.65 -5.75 -7.47
N HIS A 16 9.18 -5.49 -8.69
CA HIS A 16 9.16 -6.43 -9.81
C HIS A 16 10.55 -7.02 -10.09
N ARG A 17 10.56 -8.07 -10.92
CA ARG A 17 11.75 -8.86 -11.23
C ARG A 17 12.99 -8.02 -11.61
N ASN A 18 12.82 -6.99 -12.44
CA ASN A 18 13.94 -6.16 -12.88
C ASN A 18 14.50 -5.30 -11.74
N TYR A 19 13.64 -4.78 -10.85
CA TYR A 19 14.08 -4.12 -9.62
C TYR A 19 14.80 -5.10 -8.69
N ALA A 20 14.22 -6.28 -8.44
CA ALA A 20 14.77 -7.26 -7.52
C ALA A 20 16.16 -7.76 -7.96
N TYR A 21 16.42 -7.85 -9.26
CA TYR A 21 17.72 -8.28 -9.81
C TYR A 21 18.67 -7.13 -10.18
N SER A 22 18.25 -5.86 -10.07
CA SER A 22 19.15 -4.74 -10.35
C SER A 22 20.28 -4.65 -9.32
N GLU A 23 21.47 -4.23 -9.74
CA GLU A 23 22.53 -3.89 -8.77
C GLU A 23 22.17 -2.61 -8.00
N ASN A 24 21.54 -1.65 -8.67
CA ASN A 24 21.05 -0.42 -8.07
C ASN A 24 19.55 -0.53 -7.73
N LYS A 25 19.22 -0.55 -6.43
CA LYS A 25 17.86 -0.67 -5.88
C LYS A 25 17.11 0.67 -5.88
N ASP A 26 17.02 1.28 -7.05
CA ASP A 26 16.28 2.53 -7.27
C ASP A 26 14.85 2.23 -7.74
N VAL A 27 13.89 2.43 -6.82
CA VAL A 27 12.46 2.16 -7.06
C VAL A 27 11.86 3.14 -8.08
N ILE A 28 12.37 4.36 -8.16
CA ILE A 28 11.86 5.37 -9.09
C ILE A 28 12.36 5.06 -10.49
N ALA A 29 13.67 4.83 -10.63
CA ALA A 29 14.25 4.52 -11.94
C ALA A 29 13.67 3.23 -12.54
N SER A 30 13.43 2.22 -11.71
CA SER A 30 12.90 0.92 -12.15
C SER A 30 11.43 1.00 -12.61
N ASN A 31 10.65 1.93 -12.06
CA ASN A 31 9.22 2.09 -12.34
C ASN A 31 8.88 3.41 -13.05
N LYS A 32 9.87 4.06 -13.68
CA LYS A 32 9.77 5.46 -14.13
C LYS A 32 8.53 5.74 -14.97
N ILE A 33 8.28 4.94 -16.01
CA ILE A 33 7.14 5.15 -16.93
C ILE A 33 5.82 5.10 -16.14
N PHE A 34 5.65 4.06 -15.32
CA PHE A 34 4.45 3.85 -14.52
C PHE A 34 4.21 4.99 -13.51
N LEU A 35 5.25 5.37 -12.76
CA LEU A 35 5.14 6.42 -11.75
C LEU A 35 4.97 7.82 -12.37
N ASP A 36 5.57 8.09 -13.52
CA ASP A 36 5.39 9.36 -14.23
C ASP A 36 3.95 9.50 -14.74
N THR A 37 3.34 8.41 -15.24
CA THR A 37 1.92 8.41 -15.62
C THR A 37 1.03 8.74 -14.43
N ILE A 38 1.22 8.08 -13.28
CA ILE A 38 0.44 8.37 -12.06
C ILE A 38 0.64 9.83 -11.63
N LYS A 39 1.87 10.35 -11.71
CA LYS A 39 2.18 11.74 -11.35
C LYS A 39 1.45 12.76 -12.22
N GLU A 40 1.36 12.51 -13.53
CA GLU A 40 0.60 13.35 -14.47
C GLU A 40 -0.90 13.28 -14.17
N GLU A 41 -1.43 12.07 -13.96
CA GLU A 41 -2.84 11.86 -13.63
C GLU A 41 -3.24 12.52 -12.31
N ASN A 42 -2.36 12.54 -11.30
CA ASN A 42 -2.60 13.21 -10.01
C ASN A 42 -2.95 14.69 -10.15
N GLN A 43 -2.55 15.36 -11.24
CA GLN A 43 -2.87 16.77 -11.50
C GLN A 43 -4.38 17.00 -11.73
N ASN A 44 -5.16 15.95 -12.01
CA ASN A 44 -6.60 16.04 -12.23
C ASN A 44 -7.43 15.94 -10.94
N PHE A 45 -6.79 15.76 -9.79
CA PHE A 45 -7.44 15.54 -8.50
C PHE A 45 -7.16 16.69 -7.52
N THR A 46 -8.08 16.94 -6.59
CA THR A 46 -7.88 17.97 -5.55
C THR A 46 -6.83 17.57 -4.52
N LYS A 47 -6.68 16.26 -4.32
CA LYS A 47 -5.76 15.65 -3.37
C LYS A 47 -5.35 14.27 -3.91
N ALA A 48 -4.07 13.95 -3.74
CA ALA A 48 -3.54 12.62 -4.00
C ALA A 48 -2.94 12.06 -2.70
N ILE A 49 -3.35 10.85 -2.34
CA ILE A 49 -2.88 10.11 -1.16
C ILE A 49 -2.28 8.80 -1.65
N ALA A 50 -1.17 8.37 -1.07
CA ALA A 50 -0.60 7.07 -1.32
C ALA A 50 -0.50 6.25 -0.03
N LEU A 51 -0.73 4.94 -0.16
CA LEU A 51 -0.75 3.95 0.91
C LEU A 51 0.15 2.76 0.56
N ILE A 52 0.52 1.98 1.58
CA ILE A 52 1.19 0.68 1.39
C ILE A 52 0.11 -0.39 1.18
N GLY A 53 -0.04 -0.84 -0.06
CA GLY A 53 -0.95 -1.90 -0.50
C GLY A 53 -0.35 -3.31 -0.44
N SER A 54 0.77 -3.48 0.25
CA SER A 54 1.49 -4.76 0.33
C SER A 54 1.20 -5.51 1.63
N ASN A 55 1.36 -6.83 1.64
CA ASN A 55 1.30 -7.63 2.88
C ASN A 55 2.44 -7.34 3.87
N ARG A 56 3.38 -6.47 3.52
CA ARG A 56 4.40 -5.92 4.42
C ARG A 56 3.80 -4.89 5.40
N GLN A 57 2.79 -5.30 6.16
CA GLN A 57 2.02 -4.44 7.09
C GLN A 57 2.59 -4.40 8.51
N SER A 58 3.77 -4.96 8.75
CA SER A 58 4.47 -4.93 10.03
C SER A 58 5.99 -4.97 9.80
N LEU A 59 6.77 -4.54 10.79
CA LEU A 59 8.24 -4.58 10.71
C LEU A 59 8.75 -6.01 10.49
N SER A 60 8.17 -7.00 11.17
CA SER A 60 8.55 -8.41 11.06
C SER A 60 8.36 -8.92 9.63
N VAL A 61 7.19 -8.65 9.02
CA VAL A 61 6.86 -9.12 7.67
C VAL A 61 7.66 -8.36 6.61
N ASP A 62 7.87 -7.05 6.78
CA ASP A 62 8.73 -6.29 5.86
C ASP A 62 10.17 -6.79 5.90
N PHE A 63 10.74 -7.02 7.08
CA PHE A 63 12.09 -7.57 7.20
C PHE A 63 12.21 -8.96 6.58
N ALA A 64 11.26 -9.85 6.87
CA ALA A 64 11.24 -11.19 6.29
C ALA A 64 11.25 -11.18 4.75
N ASN A 65 10.60 -10.17 4.16
CA ASN A 65 10.53 -10.02 2.70
C ASN A 65 11.63 -9.11 2.12
N SER A 66 12.46 -8.48 2.96
CA SER A 66 13.45 -7.49 2.51
C SER A 66 14.69 -8.09 1.83
N ILE A 67 14.96 -9.39 2.01
CA ILE A 67 16.17 -10.03 1.47
C ILE A 67 16.24 -9.83 -0.05
N GLY A 68 17.33 -9.20 -0.51
CA GLY A 68 17.59 -8.92 -1.91
C GLY A 68 16.74 -7.81 -2.55
N LYS A 69 15.82 -7.17 -1.81
CA LYS A 69 14.89 -6.14 -2.32
C LYS A 69 14.92 -4.84 -1.51
N GLY A 70 15.15 -4.93 -0.20
CA GLY A 70 15.02 -3.80 0.73
C GLY A 70 13.64 -3.71 1.37
N SER A 71 13.49 -2.73 2.25
CA SER A 71 12.26 -2.41 2.97
C SER A 71 11.31 -1.59 2.10
N CYS A 72 10.01 -1.87 2.17
CA CYS A 72 9.00 -1.07 1.48
C CYS A 72 8.74 0.28 2.17
N PHE A 73 9.02 0.42 3.46
CA PHE A 73 8.74 1.64 4.22
C PHE A 73 9.54 2.87 3.72
N PRO A 74 10.89 2.83 3.60
CA PRO A 74 11.61 3.94 2.98
C PRO A 74 11.34 4.05 1.47
N ALA A 75 10.94 2.96 0.80
CA ALA A 75 10.64 2.98 -0.62
C ALA A 75 9.32 3.73 -0.92
N ILE A 76 8.25 3.52 -0.14
CA ILE A 76 6.99 4.25 -0.33
C ILE A 76 7.21 5.75 -0.16
N LYS A 77 8.05 6.19 0.79
CA LYS A 77 8.35 7.61 0.97
C LYS A 77 9.00 8.22 -0.28
N LYS A 78 9.94 7.51 -0.91
CA LYS A 78 10.55 7.95 -2.18
C LYS A 78 9.51 8.04 -3.30
N VAL A 79 8.60 7.06 -3.37
CA VAL A 79 7.50 7.03 -4.34
C VAL A 79 6.58 8.23 -4.13
N THR A 80 6.12 8.49 -2.91
CA THR A 80 5.22 9.62 -2.63
C THR A 80 5.87 10.97 -2.93
N ASP A 81 7.16 11.12 -2.62
CA ASP A 81 7.92 12.34 -2.93
C ASP A 81 8.04 12.56 -4.44
N HIS A 82 8.27 11.49 -5.21
CA HIS A 82 8.30 11.58 -6.68
C HIS A 82 6.93 11.96 -7.26
N LEU A 83 5.86 11.35 -6.74
CA LEU A 83 4.48 11.57 -7.18
C LEU A 83 3.90 12.93 -6.76
N GLY A 84 4.52 13.60 -5.78
CA GLY A 84 4.00 14.84 -5.19
C GLY A 84 2.70 14.63 -4.41
N CYS A 85 2.54 13.47 -3.77
CA CYS A 85 1.33 13.10 -3.02
C CYS A 85 1.63 12.95 -1.51
N THR A 86 0.57 12.89 -0.70
CA THR A 86 0.69 12.65 0.74
C THR A 86 0.79 11.15 1.01
N LEU A 87 1.82 10.73 1.74
CA LEU A 87 1.86 9.39 2.32
C LEU A 87 0.89 9.31 3.50
N ASP A 88 -0.04 8.37 3.44
CA ASP A 88 -0.76 7.90 4.61
C ASP A 88 -0.02 6.68 5.19
N PRO A 89 0.60 6.81 6.38
CA PRO A 89 1.47 5.77 6.96
C PRO A 89 0.70 4.62 7.62
N PHE A 90 -0.64 4.57 7.50
CA PHE A 90 -1.46 3.52 8.07
C PHE A 90 -0.99 2.11 7.68
N LEU A 91 -0.85 1.25 8.68
CA LEU A 91 -0.62 -0.18 8.52
C LEU A 91 -1.66 -0.99 9.31
N LEU A 92 -1.99 -2.20 8.85
CA LEU A 92 -2.88 -3.09 9.62
C LEU A 92 -2.32 -3.42 11.01
N ALA A 93 -1.00 -3.45 11.20
CA ALA A 93 -0.39 -3.61 12.53
C ALA A 93 -0.84 -2.53 13.54
N ASP A 94 -1.28 -1.36 13.09
CA ASP A 94 -1.85 -0.34 13.96
C ASP A 94 -3.17 -0.82 14.58
N ILE A 95 -4.06 -1.40 13.77
CA ILE A 95 -5.33 -1.96 14.23
C ILE A 95 -5.10 -3.14 15.17
N TYR A 96 -4.24 -4.08 14.78
CA TYR A 96 -3.95 -5.28 15.59
C TYR A 96 -3.22 -4.96 16.90
N GLY A 97 -2.49 -3.85 16.93
CA GLY A 97 -1.77 -3.36 18.09
C GLY A 97 -2.55 -2.41 18.99
N ASP A 98 -3.79 -2.05 18.66
CA ASP A 98 -4.55 -0.96 19.29
C ASP A 98 -3.72 0.35 19.36
N LEU A 99 -3.08 0.70 18.24
CA LEU A 99 -2.22 1.88 18.11
C LEU A 99 -2.89 2.97 17.27
N PRO A 100 -2.57 4.25 17.52
CA PRO A 100 -2.93 5.32 16.60
C PRO A 100 -2.40 5.04 15.18
N SER A 101 -3.20 5.40 14.17
CA SER A 101 -2.83 5.24 12.76
C SER A 101 -1.46 5.85 12.46
N GLY A 102 -0.59 5.10 11.78
CA GLY A 102 0.76 5.51 11.40
C GLY A 102 1.85 5.10 12.40
N THR A 103 1.49 4.69 13.61
CA THR A 103 2.46 4.38 14.67
C THR A 103 3.40 3.25 14.27
N SER A 104 2.90 2.18 13.66
CA SER A 104 3.70 1.02 13.25
C SER A 104 4.71 1.38 12.16
N TYR A 105 4.31 2.22 11.20
CA TYR A 105 5.19 2.72 10.15
C TYR A 105 6.29 3.61 10.75
N ASP A 106 5.91 4.58 11.59
CA ASP A 106 6.88 5.50 12.22
C ASP A 106 7.90 4.75 13.06
N ARG A 107 7.45 3.80 13.89
CA ARG A 107 8.33 2.92 14.65
C ARG A 107 9.28 2.14 13.75
N ALA A 108 8.79 1.63 12.62
CA ALA A 108 9.61 0.88 11.68
C ALA A 108 10.69 1.76 11.02
N ILE A 109 10.35 2.98 10.59
CA ILE A 109 11.33 3.95 10.09
C ILE A 109 12.36 4.28 11.17
N HIS A 110 11.92 4.58 12.40
CA HIS A 110 12.82 4.88 13.50
C HIS A 110 13.72 3.70 13.90
N GLN A 111 13.25 2.45 13.76
CA GLN A 111 14.06 1.25 13.95
C GLN A 111 15.17 1.16 12.89
N LEU A 112 14.84 1.43 11.62
CA LEU A 112 15.82 1.45 10.52
C LEU A 112 16.88 2.54 10.72
N ASP A 113 16.50 3.65 11.33
CA ASP A 113 17.40 4.75 11.71
C ASP A 113 18.08 4.55 13.08
N HIS A 114 17.88 3.40 13.72
CA HIS A 114 18.41 3.07 15.05
C HIS A 114 18.01 4.04 16.19
N THR A 115 16.87 4.72 16.04
CA THR A 115 16.33 5.69 17.02
C THR A 115 15.15 5.14 17.84
N TYR A 116 14.63 3.98 17.47
CA TYR A 116 13.66 3.20 18.22
C TYR A 116 14.17 1.77 18.36
N ASN A 117 13.83 1.08 19.46
CA ASN A 117 14.13 -0.33 19.73
C ASN A 117 13.02 -0.98 20.60
N GLY A 118 11.81 -0.39 20.58
CA GLY A 118 10.69 -0.85 21.40
C GLY A 118 9.82 -1.89 20.68
N ASP A 119 8.61 -2.08 21.19
CA ASP A 119 7.70 -3.09 20.67
C ASP A 119 7.10 -2.72 19.31
N HIS A 120 7.08 -3.72 18.42
CA HIS A 120 6.41 -3.65 17.13
C HIS A 120 5.21 -4.59 17.13
N SER A 121 4.04 -4.04 16.82
CA SER A 121 2.85 -4.84 16.59
C SER A 121 2.99 -5.62 15.29
N ASP A 122 2.39 -6.81 15.26
CA ASP A 122 2.23 -7.59 14.05
C ASP A 122 0.78 -7.54 13.57
N TRP A 123 0.50 -8.20 12.45
CA TRP A 123 -0.83 -8.32 11.89
C TRP A 123 -1.12 -9.75 11.47
N LEU A 124 -2.40 -10.12 11.40
CA LEU A 124 -2.80 -11.41 10.85
C LEU A 124 -2.71 -11.36 9.32
N PHE A 125 -1.71 -12.06 8.77
CA PHE A 125 -1.47 -12.11 7.33
C PHE A 125 -2.71 -12.57 6.55
N ASP A 126 -3.16 -11.74 5.63
CA ASP A 126 -4.24 -12.00 4.67
C ASP A 126 -3.65 -12.10 3.27
N ASP A 127 -3.67 -13.28 2.68
CA ASP A 127 -3.14 -13.49 1.33
C ASP A 127 -4.04 -12.88 0.25
N THR A 128 -5.33 -12.63 0.51
CA THR A 128 -6.25 -11.99 -0.44
C THR A 128 -6.07 -10.46 -0.48
N LYS A 129 -5.46 -9.87 0.55
CA LYS A 129 -5.39 -8.41 0.79
C LYS A 129 -6.75 -7.72 0.96
N ALA A 130 -7.84 -8.48 1.05
CA ALA A 130 -9.19 -7.93 1.22
C ALA A 130 -9.31 -7.12 2.50
N SER A 131 -8.74 -7.61 3.63
CA SER A 131 -8.79 -6.87 4.90
C SER A 131 -8.02 -5.54 4.83
N LEU A 132 -6.91 -5.52 4.09
CA LEU A 132 -6.10 -4.33 3.90
C LEU A 132 -6.84 -3.26 3.10
N ILE A 133 -7.35 -3.65 1.93
CA ILE A 133 -8.08 -2.73 1.03
C ILE A 133 -9.33 -2.21 1.74
N TYR A 134 -10.08 -3.09 2.41
CA TYR A 134 -11.26 -2.70 3.17
C TYR A 134 -10.93 -1.67 4.25
N ALA A 135 -9.91 -1.92 5.07
CA ALA A 135 -9.49 -1.00 6.13
C ALA A 135 -9.03 0.36 5.55
N GLN A 136 -8.27 0.36 4.47
CA GLN A 136 -7.79 1.57 3.80
C GLN A 136 -8.94 2.40 3.23
N MET A 137 -9.86 1.79 2.49
CA MET A 137 -11.03 2.48 1.93
C MET A 137 -11.90 3.08 3.03
N HIS A 138 -12.16 2.34 4.11
CA HIS A 138 -12.94 2.84 5.24
C HIS A 138 -12.25 4.00 5.95
N LYS A 139 -10.94 3.91 6.20
CA LYS A 139 -10.17 5.00 6.81
C LYS A 139 -10.27 6.28 5.97
N VAL A 140 -9.99 6.20 4.67
CA VAL A 140 -10.03 7.36 3.79
C VAL A 140 -11.45 7.95 3.73
N ALA A 141 -12.49 7.11 3.64
CA ALA A 141 -13.87 7.57 3.65
C ALA A 141 -14.26 8.31 4.95
N LEU A 142 -13.80 7.81 6.10
CA LEU A 142 -14.04 8.47 7.40
C LEU A 142 -13.34 9.83 7.49
N GLU A 143 -12.15 9.96 6.92
CA GLU A 143 -11.37 11.20 6.95
C GLU A 143 -11.78 12.22 5.87
N ASN A 144 -12.51 11.78 4.84
CA ASN A 144 -12.94 12.61 3.72
C ASN A 144 -14.43 12.35 3.40
N PRO A 145 -15.36 12.57 4.36
CA PRO A 145 -16.75 12.08 4.30
C PRO A 145 -17.62 12.73 3.20
N THR A 146 -17.17 13.83 2.61
CA THR A 146 -17.90 14.58 1.58
C THR A 146 -17.23 14.50 0.20
N GLU A 147 -16.07 13.85 0.11
CA GLU A 147 -15.29 13.78 -1.12
C GLU A 147 -15.69 12.55 -1.94
N GLU A 148 -15.68 12.70 -3.27
CA GLU A 148 -15.65 11.54 -4.16
C GLU A 148 -14.24 10.95 -4.11
N ILE A 149 -14.15 9.63 -3.90
CA ILE A 149 -12.87 8.92 -3.72
C ILE A 149 -12.66 7.98 -4.90
N ILE A 150 -11.59 8.20 -5.67
CA ILE A 150 -11.08 7.24 -6.63
C ILE A 150 -9.95 6.46 -5.96
N PHE A 151 -10.18 5.17 -5.72
CA PHE A 151 -9.23 4.28 -5.06
C PHE A 151 -8.63 3.31 -6.07
N ASP A 152 -7.35 3.49 -6.39
CA ASP A 152 -6.59 2.64 -7.29
C ASP A 152 -5.69 1.71 -6.47
N PHE A 153 -5.77 0.41 -6.74
CA PHE A 153 -4.94 -0.62 -6.11
C PHE A 153 -4.05 -1.27 -7.18
N TYR A 154 -2.73 -1.25 -6.97
CA TYR A 154 -1.76 -1.77 -7.93
C TYR A 154 -1.03 -3.00 -7.37
N ASP A 155 -1.28 -4.16 -7.98
CA ASP A 155 -0.81 -5.48 -7.51
C ASP A 155 -0.13 -6.30 -8.62
N ASP A 156 0.51 -7.40 -8.25
CA ASP A 156 1.15 -8.35 -9.18
C ASP A 156 0.31 -9.60 -9.48
N ARG A 157 -1.00 -9.53 -9.24
CA ARG A 157 -2.00 -10.59 -9.52
C ARG A 157 -2.94 -10.20 -10.67
N GLY A 158 -3.60 -11.21 -11.25
CA GLY A 158 -4.51 -11.07 -12.39
C GLY A 158 -3.85 -11.39 -13.76
N PHE A 159 -4.68 -11.71 -14.76
CA PHE A 159 -4.36 -11.90 -16.20
C PHE A 159 -2.90 -12.24 -16.56
N GLY A 160 -2.46 -13.46 -16.22
CA GLY A 160 -1.14 -13.99 -16.60
C GLY A 160 0.01 -13.62 -15.67
N ALA A 161 -0.29 -12.98 -14.54
CA ALA A 161 0.67 -12.71 -13.47
C ALA A 161 0.74 -13.86 -12.44
N ARG A 162 1.17 -13.60 -11.19
CA ARG A 162 1.48 -14.66 -10.21
C ARG A 162 0.29 -15.53 -9.80
N ALA A 163 -0.93 -15.00 -9.89
CA ALA A 163 -2.16 -15.73 -9.63
C ALA A 163 -3.20 -15.39 -10.72
N PRO A 164 -4.06 -16.35 -11.11
CA PRO A 164 -5.02 -16.14 -12.20
C PRO A 164 -6.17 -15.21 -11.82
N LYS A 165 -6.52 -15.13 -10.52
CA LYS A 165 -7.58 -14.27 -9.99
C LYS A 165 -7.00 -12.93 -9.53
N ASP A 166 -7.63 -11.85 -9.92
CA ASP A 166 -7.30 -10.50 -9.47
C ASP A 166 -7.85 -10.28 -8.04
N ILE A 167 -7.15 -9.49 -7.22
CA ILE A 167 -7.60 -9.19 -5.85
C ILE A 167 -8.93 -8.41 -5.86
N LEU A 168 -9.10 -7.51 -6.83
CA LEU A 168 -10.32 -6.72 -6.97
C LEU A 168 -11.49 -7.57 -7.50
N GLU A 169 -11.24 -8.72 -8.14
CA GLU A 169 -12.31 -9.65 -8.54
C GLU A 169 -13.02 -10.23 -7.32
N ASP A 170 -12.29 -10.61 -6.25
CA ASP A 170 -12.90 -11.10 -5.01
C ASP A 170 -13.76 -10.04 -4.32
N LEU A 171 -13.26 -8.79 -4.27
CA LEU A 171 -14.02 -7.66 -3.71
C LEU A 171 -15.25 -7.34 -4.57
N HIS A 172 -15.10 -7.32 -5.90
CA HIS A 172 -16.21 -7.12 -6.81
C HIS A 172 -17.27 -8.20 -6.63
N GLU A 173 -16.88 -9.47 -6.58
CA GLU A 173 -17.79 -10.59 -6.31
C GLU A 173 -18.51 -10.41 -4.97
N PHE A 174 -17.79 -10.07 -3.89
CA PHE A 174 -18.37 -9.81 -2.58
C PHE A 174 -19.44 -8.71 -2.65
N PHE A 175 -19.14 -7.53 -3.20
CA PHE A 175 -20.08 -6.41 -3.23
C PHE A 175 -21.20 -6.56 -4.27
N THR A 176 -21.03 -7.40 -5.29
CA THR A 176 -22.09 -7.64 -6.30
C THR A 176 -23.00 -8.81 -5.97
N HIS A 177 -22.49 -9.83 -5.27
CA HIS A 177 -23.25 -11.05 -4.96
C HIS A 177 -23.74 -11.10 -3.51
N VAL A 178 -23.06 -10.44 -2.57
CA VAL A 178 -23.56 -10.24 -1.20
C VAL A 178 -24.47 -9.02 -1.21
N THR A 179 -25.66 -9.20 -1.79
CA THR A 179 -26.75 -8.23 -1.67
C THR A 179 -27.03 -7.97 -0.19
N HIS A 180 -27.08 -6.68 0.17
CA HIS A 180 -27.45 -6.20 1.50
C HIS A 180 -28.64 -7.00 2.06
N THR A 181 -28.34 -7.94 2.96
CA THR A 181 -29.35 -8.42 3.89
C THR A 181 -29.55 -7.27 4.85
N GLN A 182 -30.59 -6.47 4.60
CA GLN A 182 -31.02 -5.43 5.53
C GLN A 182 -31.26 -6.10 6.89
N PHE A 183 -30.52 -5.65 7.91
CA PHE A 183 -30.88 -5.86 9.30
C PHE A 183 -31.89 -4.81 9.72
#